data_AF-A0A484FH01-F1
#
_entry.id   AF-A0A484FH01-F1
#
_cell.length_a   1.000
_cell.length_b   1.000
_cell.length_c   1.000
_cell.angle_alpha   90.00
_cell.angle_beta   90.00
_cell.angle_gamma   90.00
#
_symmetry.space_group_name_H-M   'P 1'
#
loop_
_entity.id
_entity.type
_entity.pdbx_description
1 polymer ?
#
loop_
_entity_poly.entity_id
_entity_poly.type
_entity_poly.pdbx_seq_one_letter_code
_entity_poly.pdbx_strand_id
1 'polypeptide(L)'
;MAEKYVLRVTAGPGYGAESQVEVPVNKPQPISITTDFADIELNVRVQNYAGLPRQSPKTSSYFSTEPHATNNDQYSIAFRFTPKKHAAGNGEGISAADLQFGNDFDHPIRDRLPPGFNTAMNIVKWWIDPGLEGDAYADTPYLYGPALSSFNVVHAGPGTYDEQKGGLWFEEGGDEAGMKVRESAGAPPTPKERMKWALRKESKEQWLFEYGKTYGLDFFNPYLDFSNLALRLPGFQLAIMKYWDGQGLRYVLRNRSTGDVYLVVLFTIHKKEDVNDDGSLKEGTDVQPRSN
;
A
#
# COMPACT_ATOMS: atom_id res chain seq x y z
N MET A 1 26.09 1.93 3.05
CA MET A 1 25.48 2.48 1.81
C MET A 1 24.12 3.11 2.08
N ALA A 2 23.18 2.43 2.74
CA ALA A 2 21.86 2.99 3.12
C ALA A 2 21.95 4.28 3.94
N GLU A 3 22.97 4.41 4.81
CA GLU A 3 23.19 5.61 5.64
C GLU A 3 23.38 6.93 4.87
N LYS A 4 23.68 6.87 3.57
CA LYS A 4 23.80 8.07 2.71
C LYS A 4 22.45 8.56 2.18
N TYR A 5 21.38 7.80 2.41
CA TYR A 5 20.07 8.05 1.87
C TYR A 5 19.05 8.31 2.98
N VAL A 6 17.95 8.95 2.59
CA VAL A 6 16.81 9.25 3.46
C VAL A 6 15.53 8.92 2.70
N LEU A 7 14.61 8.25 3.39
CA LEU A 7 13.30 7.89 2.85
C LEU A 7 12.33 9.06 3.02
N ARG A 8 11.56 9.40 2.00
CA ARG A 8 10.41 10.30 2.10
C ARG A 8 9.17 9.54 1.66
N VAL A 9 8.06 9.77 2.34
CA VAL A 9 6.77 9.16 2.00
C VAL A 9 5.77 10.27 1.73
N THR A 10 5.17 10.25 0.55
CA THR A 10 4.04 11.12 0.20
C THR A 10 2.83 10.27 -0.15
N ALA A 11 1.64 10.87 -0.06
CA ALA A 11 0.43 10.24 -0.55
C ALA A 11 -0.52 11.28 -1.13
N GLY A 12 -1.37 10.84 -2.07
CA GLY A 12 -2.30 11.72 -2.76
C GLY A 12 -3.28 10.93 -3.62
N PRO A 13 -4.24 11.59 -4.26
CA PRO A 13 -5.26 10.92 -5.06
C PRO A 13 -4.78 10.52 -6.46
N GLY A 14 -3.62 10.99 -6.91
CA GLY A 14 -3.09 10.71 -8.24
C GLY A 14 -1.57 10.74 -8.30
N TYR A 15 -1.02 10.59 -9.50
CA TYR A 15 0.42 10.48 -9.72
C TYR A 15 1.19 11.80 -9.64
N GLY A 16 0.52 12.94 -9.89
CA GLY A 16 1.15 14.26 -9.95
C GLY A 16 1.70 14.71 -8.60
N ALA A 17 2.92 15.23 -8.58
CA ALA A 17 3.60 15.66 -7.36
C ALA A 17 2.84 16.78 -6.62
N GLU A 18 2.09 17.60 -7.35
CA GLU A 18 1.22 18.66 -6.83
C GLU A 18 0.00 18.13 -6.07
N SER A 19 -0.41 16.89 -6.35
CA SER A 19 -1.52 16.22 -5.66
C SER A 19 -1.07 15.44 -4.42
N GLN A 20 0.25 15.30 -4.25
CA GLN A 20 0.87 14.52 -3.18
C GLN A 20 1.15 15.41 -1.97
N VAL A 21 0.81 14.91 -0.78
CA VAL A 21 1.13 15.54 0.50
C VAL A 21 2.10 14.69 1.29
N GLU A 22 2.90 15.33 2.14
CA GLU A 22 3.86 14.63 3.00
C GLU A 22 3.14 13.80 4.07
N VAL A 23 3.52 12.52 4.18
CA VAL A 23 2.94 11.61 5.17
C VAL A 23 3.73 11.71 6.48
N PRO A 24 3.07 11.98 7.63
CA PRO A 24 3.72 11.99 8.93
C PRO A 24 3.94 10.54 9.43
N VAL A 25 4.91 9.85 8.83
CA VAL A 25 5.20 8.43 9.08
C VAL A 25 5.31 8.13 10.58
N ASN A 26 4.71 7.01 11.01
CA ASN A 26 4.63 6.54 12.40
C ASN A 26 3.86 7.43 13.38
N LYS A 27 3.33 8.58 12.97
CA LYS A 27 2.38 9.32 13.82
C LYS A 27 1.00 8.64 13.79
N PRO A 28 0.29 8.61 14.93
CA PRO A 28 -1.02 7.99 15.00
C PRO A 28 -2.09 8.76 14.24
N GLN A 29 -1.97 10.09 14.14
CA GLN A 29 -2.93 10.92 13.40
C GLN A 29 -2.85 10.62 11.89
N PRO A 30 -3.94 10.14 11.26
CA PRO A 30 -3.96 9.89 9.82
C PRO A 30 -4.02 11.21 9.05
N ILE A 31 -3.56 11.18 7.80
CA ILE A 31 -3.85 12.25 6.84
C ILE A 31 -5.17 11.96 6.12
N SER A 32 -5.84 13.00 5.63
CA SER A 32 -7.07 12.88 4.86
C SER A 32 -6.84 13.23 3.39
N ILE A 33 -7.33 12.38 2.49
CA ILE A 33 -7.34 12.58 1.04
C ILE A 33 -8.79 12.47 0.59
N THR A 34 -9.35 13.59 0.12
CA THR A 34 -10.74 13.67 -0.34
C THR A 34 -10.79 14.08 -1.80
N THR A 35 -11.54 13.32 -2.59
CA THR A 35 -11.80 13.58 -4.00
C THR A 35 -13.30 13.41 -4.30
N ASP A 36 -13.67 13.63 -5.55
CA ASP A 36 -15.00 13.28 -6.06
C ASP A 36 -15.25 11.76 -6.10
N PHE A 37 -14.17 10.96 -6.08
CA PHE A 37 -14.22 9.50 -6.23
C PHE A 37 -14.11 8.73 -4.91
N ALA A 38 -13.48 9.30 -3.88
CA ALA A 38 -13.34 8.66 -2.57
C ALA A 38 -12.97 9.64 -1.45
N ASP A 39 -13.28 9.25 -0.22
CA ASP A 39 -12.64 9.76 1.00
C ASP A 39 -11.71 8.70 1.58
N ILE A 40 -10.50 9.13 1.95
CA ILE A 40 -9.45 8.27 2.51
C ILE A 40 -8.84 8.92 3.74
N GLU A 41 -8.69 8.13 4.81
CA GLU A 41 -7.87 8.46 5.97
C GLU A 41 -6.71 7.47 6.03
N LEU A 42 -5.46 7.93 6.04
CA LEU A 42 -4.27 7.08 5.86
C LEU A 42 -3.27 7.23 7.00
N ASN A 43 -2.83 6.09 7.55
CA ASN A 43 -1.58 5.98 8.30
C ASN A 43 -0.56 5.14 7.49
N VAL A 44 0.68 5.64 7.42
CA VAL A 44 1.83 4.85 6.98
C VAL A 44 2.78 4.69 8.14
N ARG A 45 3.23 3.45 8.37
CA ARG A 45 4.10 3.08 9.48
C ARG A 45 5.28 2.32 8.92
N VAL A 46 6.48 2.61 9.41
CA VAL A 46 7.72 1.98 8.99
C VAL A 46 8.59 1.74 10.22
N GLN A 47 9.03 0.50 10.43
CA GLN A 47 9.90 0.16 11.55
C GLN A 47 11.31 0.70 11.30
N ASN A 48 11.97 1.18 12.36
CA ASN A 48 13.30 1.79 12.29
C ASN A 48 13.40 2.95 11.28
N TYR A 49 12.33 3.74 11.18
CA TYR A 49 12.24 4.89 10.28
C TYR A 49 13.30 5.94 10.60
N ALA A 50 14.03 6.36 9.57
CA ALA A 50 15.02 7.43 9.61
C ALA A 50 14.87 8.32 8.37
N GLY A 51 13.64 8.77 8.12
CA GLY A 51 13.24 9.48 6.91
C GLY A 51 12.81 10.94 7.12
N LEU A 52 11.98 11.43 6.20
CA LEU A 52 11.35 12.75 6.18
C LEU A 52 9.83 12.63 6.36
N PRO A 53 9.20 13.42 7.26
CA PRO A 53 9.81 14.47 8.08
C PRO A 53 10.80 13.95 9.13
N ARG A 54 11.88 14.71 9.43
CA ARG A 54 12.94 14.27 10.36
C ARG A 54 12.44 14.01 11.79
N GLN A 55 11.36 14.68 12.16
CA GLN A 55 10.68 14.59 13.45
C GLN A 55 9.69 13.42 13.55
N SER A 56 9.53 12.63 12.49
CA SER A 56 8.71 11.42 12.53
C SER A 56 9.31 10.41 13.51
N PRO A 57 8.49 9.74 14.34
CA PRO A 57 8.97 8.70 15.24
C PRO A 57 9.70 7.59 14.48
N LYS A 58 10.73 7.01 15.10
CA LYS A 58 11.49 5.90 14.49
C LYS A 58 10.66 4.61 14.38
N THR A 59 9.63 4.46 15.19
CA THR A 59 8.75 3.29 15.19
C THR A 59 7.35 3.71 15.63
N SER A 60 6.38 2.82 15.43
CA SER A 60 5.01 2.94 15.91
C SER A 60 4.71 1.81 16.90
N SER A 61 3.85 2.07 17.89
CA SER A 61 3.35 1.03 18.82
C SER A 61 2.55 -0.07 18.12
N TYR A 62 2.11 0.18 16.89
CA TYR A 62 1.55 -0.83 15.98
C TYR A 62 2.44 -2.07 15.89
N PHE A 63 3.76 -1.90 15.71
CA PHE A 63 4.70 -3.02 15.55
C PHE A 63 4.96 -3.81 16.83
N SER A 64 4.64 -3.24 18.00
CA SER A 64 4.70 -3.94 19.29
C SER A 64 3.36 -4.52 19.73
N THR A 65 2.30 -4.33 18.95
CA THR A 65 0.96 -4.84 19.25
C THR A 65 0.71 -6.13 18.47
N GLU A 66 0.11 -7.14 19.11
CA GLU A 66 -0.26 -8.37 18.41
C GLU A 66 -1.37 -8.13 17.37
N PRO A 67 -1.34 -8.80 16.20
CA PRO A 67 -0.39 -9.86 15.82
C PRO A 67 0.91 -9.35 15.19
N HIS A 68 1.09 -8.04 14.99
CA HIS A 68 2.22 -7.47 14.26
C HIS A 68 3.56 -7.71 14.95
N ALA A 69 3.57 -7.76 16.28
CA ALA A 69 4.75 -8.14 17.06
C ALA A 69 5.22 -9.56 16.72
N THR A 70 4.33 -10.55 16.77
CA THR A 70 4.66 -11.94 16.41
C THR A 70 5.04 -12.08 14.94
N ASN A 71 4.36 -11.34 14.04
CA ASN A 71 4.64 -11.37 12.61
C ASN A 71 5.96 -10.68 12.24
N ASN A 72 6.51 -9.85 13.14
CA ASN A 72 7.66 -8.99 12.91
C ASN A 72 7.48 -8.08 11.68
N ASP A 73 6.27 -7.51 11.53
CA ASP A 73 5.92 -6.63 10.42
C ASP A 73 6.86 -5.42 10.36
N GLN A 74 7.36 -5.10 9.17
CA GLN A 74 8.35 -4.01 8.99
C GLN A 74 7.72 -2.70 8.52
N TYR A 75 6.53 -2.76 7.92
CA TYR A 75 5.75 -1.58 7.55
C TYR A 75 4.26 -1.91 7.47
N SER A 76 3.44 -0.87 7.50
CA SER A 76 1.99 -0.93 7.28
C SER A 76 1.53 0.28 6.47
N ILE A 77 0.61 0.04 5.54
CA ILE A 77 -0.20 1.04 4.85
C ILE A 77 -1.65 0.74 5.25
N ALA A 78 -2.15 1.46 6.25
CA ALA A 78 -3.48 1.27 6.81
C ALA A 78 -4.35 2.48 6.50
N PHE A 79 -5.52 2.24 5.92
CA PHE A 79 -6.44 3.33 5.59
C PHE A 79 -7.90 2.95 5.66
N ARG A 80 -8.73 3.95 5.95
CA ARG A 80 -10.16 3.90 5.67
C ARG A 80 -10.40 4.31 4.23
N PHE A 81 -11.26 3.59 3.54
CA PHE A 81 -11.65 3.85 2.16
C PHE A 81 -13.17 3.96 2.07
N THR A 82 -13.66 5.13 1.67
CA THR A 82 -15.08 5.36 1.40
C THR A 82 -15.23 5.73 -0.07
N PRO A 83 -15.51 4.78 -0.98
CA PRO A 83 -15.70 5.10 -2.38
C PRO A 83 -16.97 5.93 -2.57
N LYS A 84 -16.94 6.90 -3.48
CA LYS A 84 -18.07 7.75 -3.82
C LYS A 84 -18.61 7.39 -5.19
N LYS A 85 -19.92 7.49 -5.34
CA LYS A 85 -20.57 7.21 -6.61
C LYS A 85 -20.23 8.31 -7.61
N HIS A 86 -19.65 7.92 -8.74
CA HIS A 86 -19.46 8.83 -9.86
C HIS A 86 -20.82 9.27 -10.45
N ALA A 87 -20.96 10.55 -10.80
CA ALA A 87 -22.23 11.08 -11.33
C ALA A 87 -22.70 10.37 -12.61
N ALA A 88 -21.76 9.88 -13.44
CA ALA A 88 -22.05 9.11 -14.65
C ALA A 88 -21.95 7.58 -14.46
N GLY A 89 -21.67 7.10 -13.24
CA GLY A 89 -21.47 5.69 -12.95
C GLY A 89 -22.79 4.94 -12.79
N ASN A 90 -22.98 3.89 -13.58
CA ASN A 90 -24.04 2.91 -13.37
C ASN A 90 -23.58 1.89 -12.31
N GLY A 91 -24.35 1.70 -11.24
CA GLY A 91 -24.06 0.73 -10.18
C GLY A 91 -24.16 1.28 -8.76
N GLU A 92 -23.91 0.38 -7.80
CA GLU A 92 -24.01 0.63 -6.36
C GLU A 92 -22.65 0.56 -5.64
N GLY A 93 -21.58 0.19 -6.34
CA GLY A 93 -20.22 0.13 -5.79
C GLY A 93 -19.18 -0.32 -6.82
N ILE A 94 -17.98 -0.64 -6.32
CA ILE A 94 -16.85 -1.16 -7.09
C ILE A 94 -16.76 -2.67 -6.88
N SER A 95 -16.73 -3.46 -7.97
CA SER A 95 -16.57 -4.92 -7.86
C SER A 95 -15.24 -5.29 -7.22
N ALA A 96 -15.22 -6.38 -6.45
CA ALA A 96 -13.96 -6.95 -5.97
C ALA A 96 -12.99 -7.37 -7.08
N ALA A 97 -13.48 -7.61 -8.31
CA ALA A 97 -12.61 -7.86 -9.46
C ALA A 97 -11.91 -6.59 -9.96
N ASP A 98 -12.49 -5.41 -9.70
CA ASP A 98 -12.07 -4.13 -10.24
C ASP A 98 -11.25 -3.30 -9.27
N LEU A 99 -11.55 -3.33 -7.97
CA LEU A 99 -10.74 -2.63 -6.99
C LEU A 99 -9.40 -3.37 -6.84
N GLN A 100 -8.32 -2.73 -7.26
CA GLN A 100 -6.97 -3.29 -7.23
C GLN A 100 -6.06 -2.47 -6.32
N PHE A 101 -5.14 -3.17 -5.66
CA PHE A 101 -4.03 -2.59 -4.92
C PHE A 101 -2.72 -3.24 -5.35
N GLY A 102 -1.64 -2.46 -5.43
CA GLY A 102 -0.34 -2.97 -5.81
C GLY A 102 0.62 -1.88 -6.25
N ASN A 103 1.60 -2.24 -7.06
CA ASN A 103 2.71 -1.39 -7.46
C ASN A 103 2.73 -1.15 -8.97
N ASP A 104 3.17 0.03 -9.39
CA ASP A 104 3.53 0.34 -10.76
C ASP A 104 4.77 1.24 -10.81
N PHE A 105 5.37 1.35 -11.99
CA PHE A 105 6.60 2.10 -12.24
C PHE A 105 6.47 2.90 -13.53
N ASP A 106 7.08 4.08 -13.57
CA ASP A 106 6.96 4.99 -14.70
C ASP A 106 7.85 4.56 -15.89
N HIS A 107 8.94 3.84 -15.61
CA HIS A 107 9.94 3.44 -16.60
C HIS A 107 10.42 1.99 -16.42
N PRO A 108 11.00 1.36 -17.45
CA PRO A 108 11.37 -0.05 -17.40
C PRO A 108 12.44 -0.33 -16.34
N ILE A 109 12.23 -1.36 -15.52
CA ILE A 109 13.20 -1.84 -14.52
C ILE A 109 14.00 -3.08 -14.98
N ARG A 110 13.71 -3.61 -16.17
CA ARG A 110 14.19 -4.91 -16.66
C ARG A 110 15.72 -5.08 -16.66
N ASP A 111 16.47 -4.00 -16.89
CA ASP A 111 17.94 -4.01 -16.90
C ASP A 111 18.55 -3.97 -15.49
N ARG A 112 17.70 -3.83 -14.48
CA ARG A 112 18.06 -3.73 -13.07
C ARG A 112 17.48 -4.85 -12.23
N LEU A 113 16.80 -5.82 -12.84
CA LEU A 113 16.31 -6.99 -12.12
C LEU A 113 17.47 -7.91 -11.72
N PRO A 114 17.44 -8.53 -10.54
CA PRO A 114 18.44 -9.53 -10.17
C PRO A 114 18.43 -10.72 -11.14
N PRO A 115 19.58 -11.38 -11.39
CA PRO A 115 19.61 -12.59 -12.19
C PRO A 115 18.60 -13.63 -11.69
N GLY A 116 17.81 -14.22 -12.59
CA GLY A 116 16.78 -15.20 -12.22
C GLY A 116 15.50 -14.60 -11.61
N PHE A 117 15.22 -13.31 -11.84
CA PHE A 117 14.03 -12.63 -11.30
C PHE A 117 12.70 -13.34 -11.59
N ASN A 118 12.54 -14.02 -12.73
CA ASN A 118 11.35 -14.84 -13.00
C ASN A 118 11.12 -15.91 -11.92
N THR A 119 12.18 -16.48 -11.33
CA THR A 119 12.09 -17.42 -10.21
C THR A 119 11.66 -16.69 -8.92
N ALA A 120 12.15 -15.47 -8.67
CA ALA A 120 11.74 -14.67 -7.52
C ALA A 120 10.27 -14.21 -7.62
N MET A 121 9.81 -13.80 -8.80
CA MET A 121 8.40 -13.48 -9.07
C MET A 121 7.50 -14.70 -8.87
N ASN A 122 7.95 -15.88 -9.30
CA ASN A 122 7.26 -17.13 -9.00
C ASN A 122 7.21 -17.41 -7.49
N ILE A 123 8.29 -17.19 -6.73
CA ILE A 123 8.27 -17.33 -5.26
C ILE A 123 7.26 -16.37 -4.63
N VAL A 124 7.23 -15.10 -5.04
CA VAL A 124 6.26 -14.10 -4.54
C VAL A 124 4.82 -14.54 -4.81
N LYS A 125 4.50 -14.97 -6.04
CA LYS A 125 3.15 -15.47 -6.40
C LYS A 125 2.80 -16.77 -5.67
N TRP A 126 3.76 -17.66 -5.45
CA TRP A 126 3.50 -18.95 -4.80
C TRP A 126 3.38 -18.87 -3.27
N TRP A 127 4.07 -17.93 -2.61
CA TRP A 127 4.16 -17.87 -1.15
C TRP A 127 3.52 -16.64 -0.51
N ILE A 128 3.35 -15.53 -1.23
CA ILE A 128 2.95 -14.25 -0.65
C ILE A 128 1.53 -13.88 -1.06
N ASP A 129 1.27 -13.70 -2.35
CA ASP A 129 -0.07 -13.43 -2.86
C ASP A 129 -0.26 -14.04 -4.26
N PRO A 130 -1.05 -15.12 -4.38
CA PRO A 130 -1.34 -15.76 -5.67
C PRO A 130 -2.30 -14.96 -6.55
N GLY A 131 -2.92 -13.90 -6.03
CA GLY A 131 -3.82 -13.01 -6.75
C GLY A 131 -3.11 -11.93 -7.56
N LEU A 132 -1.78 -11.83 -7.46
CA LEU A 132 -0.99 -10.81 -8.15
C LEU A 132 -0.83 -11.10 -9.64
N GLU A 133 -1.25 -10.13 -10.45
CA GLU A 133 -1.01 -10.01 -11.89
C GLU A 133 0.04 -8.92 -12.11
N GLY A 134 1.05 -9.17 -12.94
CA GLY A 134 2.11 -8.20 -13.15
C GLY A 134 3.10 -8.60 -14.22
N ASP A 135 3.74 -7.58 -14.79
CA ASP A 135 4.81 -7.70 -15.77
C ASP A 135 5.97 -6.78 -15.36
N ALA A 136 7.09 -7.37 -14.95
CA ALA A 136 8.29 -6.64 -14.56
C ALA A 136 9.20 -6.26 -15.75
N TYR A 137 8.93 -6.81 -16.94
CA TYR A 137 9.70 -6.59 -18.16
C TYR A 137 9.05 -5.56 -19.11
N ALA A 138 7.82 -5.14 -18.81
CA ALA A 138 7.11 -4.07 -19.50
C ALA A 138 7.86 -2.73 -19.45
N ASP A 139 7.53 -1.84 -20.39
CA ASP A 139 8.10 -0.49 -20.39
C ASP A 139 7.56 0.38 -19.24
N THR A 140 6.35 0.08 -18.77
CA THR A 140 5.78 0.57 -17.52
C THR A 140 5.45 -0.64 -16.63
N PRO A 141 6.42 -1.13 -15.85
CA PRO A 141 6.25 -2.31 -15.01
C PRO A 141 5.11 -2.16 -14.01
N TYR A 142 4.41 -3.26 -13.71
CA TYR A 142 3.34 -3.27 -12.70
C TYR A 142 3.17 -4.62 -12.02
N LEU A 143 2.55 -4.59 -10.84
CA LEU A 143 2.17 -5.74 -10.04
C LEU A 143 0.93 -5.39 -9.21
N TYR A 144 -0.24 -5.81 -9.65
CA TYR A 144 -1.52 -5.54 -9.01
C TYR A 144 -2.25 -6.81 -8.62
N GLY A 145 -2.96 -6.78 -7.49
CA GLY A 145 -3.93 -7.80 -7.12
C GLY A 145 -5.27 -7.19 -6.77
N PRO A 146 -6.36 -7.97 -6.82
CA PRO A 146 -7.64 -7.54 -6.25
C PRO A 146 -7.47 -7.15 -4.78
N ALA A 147 -7.96 -5.97 -4.39
CA ALA A 147 -7.86 -5.48 -3.01
C ALA A 147 -8.38 -6.51 -1.99
N LEU A 148 -9.48 -7.18 -2.33
CA LEU A 148 -10.09 -8.21 -1.48
C LEU A 148 -9.22 -9.44 -1.24
N SER A 149 -8.18 -9.69 -2.04
CA SER A 149 -7.20 -10.76 -1.79
C SER A 149 -5.82 -10.23 -1.36
N SER A 150 -5.47 -8.99 -1.69
CA SER A 150 -4.12 -8.46 -1.47
C SER A 150 -3.92 -7.77 -0.12
N PHE A 151 -4.97 -7.18 0.46
CA PHE A 151 -4.87 -6.62 1.82
C PHE A 151 -4.80 -7.74 2.86
N ASN A 152 -3.93 -7.58 3.87
CA ASN A 152 -3.81 -8.52 4.98
C ASN A 152 -5.05 -8.50 5.86
N VAL A 153 -5.67 -7.33 6.05
CA VAL A 153 -6.93 -7.17 6.78
C VAL A 153 -7.92 -6.40 5.92
N VAL A 154 -9.16 -6.92 5.83
CA VAL A 154 -10.31 -6.18 5.28
C VAL A 154 -11.40 -6.13 6.34
N HIS A 155 -11.73 -4.91 6.75
CA HIS A 155 -12.78 -4.60 7.70
C HIS A 155 -13.94 -3.88 7.00
N ALA A 156 -15.13 -4.48 6.96
CA ALA A 156 -16.33 -3.85 6.45
C ALA A 156 -16.90 -2.90 7.51
N GLY A 157 -16.52 -1.62 7.43
CA GLY A 157 -16.81 -0.60 8.43
C GLY A 157 -15.62 0.33 8.65
N PRO A 158 -15.77 1.37 9.48
CA PRO A 158 -14.72 2.33 9.75
C PRO A 158 -13.58 1.79 10.63
N GLY A 159 -13.74 0.62 11.28
CA GLY A 159 -12.79 0.16 12.29
C GLY A 159 -12.64 1.15 13.45
N THR A 160 -11.49 1.17 14.11
CA THR A 160 -11.25 2.05 15.25
C THR A 160 -10.05 2.98 15.02
N TYR A 161 -10.04 4.10 15.73
CA TYR A 161 -8.84 4.91 15.93
C TYR A 161 -8.37 4.65 17.36
N ASP A 162 -7.13 4.18 17.50
CA ASP A 162 -6.49 3.91 18.77
C ASP A 162 -5.07 4.48 18.74
N GLU A 163 -4.89 5.65 19.37
CA GLU A 163 -3.60 6.33 19.45
C GLU A 163 -2.53 5.47 20.14
N GLN A 164 -2.92 4.65 21.11
CA GLN A 164 -2.00 3.77 21.83
C GLN A 164 -1.52 2.61 20.95
N LYS A 165 -2.32 2.20 19.95
CA LYS A 165 -1.93 1.23 18.91
C LYS A 165 -1.37 1.88 17.64
N GLY A 166 -1.17 3.19 17.64
CA GLY A 166 -0.51 3.91 16.55
C GLY A 166 -1.45 4.35 15.43
N GLY A 167 -2.71 4.63 15.72
CA GLY A 167 -3.66 5.29 14.81
C GLY A 167 -4.82 4.39 14.38
N LEU A 168 -5.09 4.34 13.07
CA LEU A 168 -6.11 3.45 12.50
C LEU A 168 -5.79 1.98 12.81
N TRP A 169 -6.78 1.26 13.33
CA TRP A 169 -6.67 -0.15 13.69
C TRP A 169 -7.85 -0.94 13.12
N PHE A 170 -7.54 -2.09 12.52
CA PHE A 170 -8.52 -2.95 11.86
C PHE A 170 -8.30 -4.40 12.24
N GLU A 171 -9.41 -5.10 12.45
CA GLU A 171 -9.44 -6.55 12.57
C GLU A 171 -10.29 -7.10 11.42
N GLU A 172 -9.95 -8.28 10.92
CA GLU A 172 -10.70 -8.92 9.84
C GLU A 172 -12.15 -9.13 10.28
N GLY A 173 -13.10 -8.73 9.42
CA GLY A 173 -14.51 -8.75 9.80
C GLY A 173 -15.18 -7.45 9.38
N GLY A 174 -16.00 -6.92 10.26
CA GLY A 174 -16.71 -5.65 10.08
C GLY A 174 -17.43 -5.24 11.35
N ASP A 175 -18.09 -4.09 11.32
CA ASP A 175 -19.09 -3.73 12.33
C ASP A 175 -20.36 -4.59 12.18
N GLU A 176 -21.41 -4.34 12.96
CA GLU A 176 -22.64 -5.15 12.90
C GLU A 176 -23.24 -5.22 11.47
N ALA A 177 -23.20 -4.12 10.72
CA ALA A 177 -23.69 -4.10 9.35
C ALA A 177 -22.70 -4.78 8.38
N GLY A 178 -21.41 -4.52 8.55
CA GLY A 178 -20.35 -5.14 7.78
C GLY A 178 -20.30 -6.66 7.92
N MET A 179 -20.54 -7.19 9.12
CA MET A 179 -20.62 -8.64 9.36
C MET A 179 -21.79 -9.27 8.60
N LYS A 180 -22.96 -8.61 8.53
CA LYS A 180 -24.11 -9.08 7.74
C LYS A 180 -23.79 -9.11 6.23
N VAL A 181 -23.07 -8.11 5.73
CA VAL A 181 -22.61 -8.08 4.33
C VAL A 181 -21.64 -9.24 4.06
N ARG A 182 -20.69 -9.49 4.97
CA ARG A 182 -19.74 -10.60 4.86
C ARG A 182 -20.40 -11.96 4.86
N GLU A 183 -21.35 -12.18 5.78
CA GLU A 183 -22.13 -13.42 5.85
C GLU A 183 -22.93 -13.64 4.58
N SER A 184 -23.61 -12.59 4.08
CA SER A 184 -24.41 -12.65 2.86
C SER A 184 -23.57 -12.95 1.61
N ALA A 185 -22.36 -12.38 1.53
CA ALA A 185 -21.41 -12.65 0.45
C ALA A 185 -20.68 -14.01 0.60
N GLY A 186 -20.81 -14.68 1.75
CA GLY A 186 -20.07 -15.91 2.06
C GLY A 186 -18.57 -15.69 2.27
N ALA A 187 -18.17 -14.49 2.72
CA ALA A 187 -16.79 -14.16 3.01
C ALA A 187 -16.31 -14.88 4.30
N PRO A 188 -15.20 -15.64 4.26
CA PRO A 188 -14.67 -16.33 5.43
C PRO A 188 -14.30 -15.39 6.58
N PRO A 189 -14.26 -15.88 7.84
CA PRO A 189 -14.01 -15.05 9.00
C PRO A 189 -12.52 -14.71 9.20
N THR A 190 -11.59 -15.53 8.69
CA THR A 190 -10.15 -15.30 8.90
C THR A 190 -9.48 -14.63 7.69
N PRO A 191 -8.42 -13.83 7.89
CA PRO A 191 -7.66 -13.22 6.79
C PRO A 191 -7.21 -14.22 5.73
N LYS A 192 -6.57 -15.31 6.16
CA LYS A 192 -6.00 -16.33 5.28
C LYS A 192 -7.08 -17.01 4.42
N GLU A 193 -8.22 -17.31 5.02
CA GLU A 193 -9.34 -17.92 4.30
C GLU A 193 -10.00 -16.92 3.36
N ARG A 194 -10.19 -15.64 3.76
CA ARG A 194 -10.67 -14.58 2.87
C ARG A 194 -9.77 -14.44 1.66
N MET A 195 -8.46 -14.30 1.86
CA MET A 195 -7.51 -14.12 0.77
C MET A 195 -7.64 -15.26 -0.25
N LYS A 196 -7.68 -16.52 0.22
CA LYS A 196 -7.90 -17.69 -0.65
C LYS A 196 -9.28 -17.69 -1.31
N TRP A 197 -10.33 -17.35 -0.56
CA TRP A 197 -11.70 -17.28 -1.07
C TRP A 197 -11.80 -16.24 -2.19
N ALA A 198 -11.18 -15.07 -2.01
CA ALA A 198 -11.20 -13.94 -2.92
C ALA A 198 -10.42 -14.16 -4.22
N LEU A 199 -9.64 -15.24 -4.35
CA LEU A 199 -9.00 -15.61 -5.63
C LEU A 199 -10.01 -16.13 -6.65
N ARG A 200 -11.12 -16.71 -6.18
CA ARG A 200 -12.16 -17.31 -7.01
C ARG A 200 -12.97 -16.25 -7.73
N LYS A 201 -13.37 -16.55 -8.96
CA LYS A 201 -14.20 -15.63 -9.77
C LYS A 201 -15.55 -15.39 -9.10
N GLU A 202 -16.18 -16.45 -8.60
CA GLU A 202 -17.50 -16.41 -7.96
C GLU A 202 -17.48 -15.49 -6.73
N SER A 203 -16.45 -15.58 -5.89
CA SER A 203 -16.30 -14.71 -4.72
C SER A 203 -16.19 -13.23 -5.10
N LYS A 204 -15.48 -12.92 -6.19
CA LYS A 204 -15.32 -11.54 -6.67
C LYS A 204 -16.62 -10.96 -7.23
N GLU A 205 -17.51 -11.82 -7.71
CA GLU A 205 -18.86 -11.43 -8.17
C GLU A 205 -19.82 -11.21 -6.98
N GLN A 206 -19.59 -11.84 -5.83
CA GLN A 206 -20.43 -11.71 -4.63
C GLN A 206 -20.05 -10.52 -3.74
N TRP A 207 -18.83 -9.98 -3.87
CA TRP A 207 -18.38 -8.86 -3.05
C TRP A 207 -18.39 -7.53 -3.81
N LEU A 208 -19.02 -6.53 -3.20
CA LEU A 208 -19.08 -5.17 -3.69
C LEU A 208 -18.54 -4.21 -2.63
N PHE A 209 -17.63 -3.32 -3.04
CA PHE A 209 -17.25 -2.14 -2.28
C PHE A 209 -18.28 -1.04 -2.57
N GLU A 210 -19.37 -1.04 -1.80
CA GLU A 210 -20.52 -0.16 -1.95
C GLU A 210 -20.13 1.32 -1.79
N TYR A 211 -20.70 2.17 -2.65
CA TYR A 211 -20.50 3.61 -2.54
C TYR A 211 -21.10 4.16 -1.24
N GLY A 212 -20.37 5.06 -0.57
CA GLY A 212 -20.76 5.67 0.69
C GLY A 212 -20.55 4.77 1.92
N LYS A 213 -20.09 3.54 1.76
CA LYS A 213 -19.68 2.66 2.86
C LYS A 213 -18.17 2.77 3.09
N THR A 214 -17.76 2.80 4.34
CA THR A 214 -16.34 2.82 4.70
C THR A 214 -15.81 1.41 4.89
N TYR A 215 -14.62 1.16 4.35
CA TYR A 215 -13.88 -0.08 4.51
C TYR A 215 -12.51 0.22 5.12
N GLY A 216 -12.16 -0.47 6.21
CA GLY A 216 -10.83 -0.46 6.79
C GLY A 216 -9.93 -1.47 6.07
N LEU A 217 -8.79 -1.01 5.56
CA LEU A 217 -7.84 -1.82 4.81
C LEU A 217 -6.45 -1.68 5.43
N ASP A 218 -5.80 -2.80 5.70
CA ASP A 218 -4.42 -2.80 6.22
C ASP A 218 -3.54 -3.74 5.40
N PHE A 219 -2.45 -3.19 4.87
CA PHE A 219 -1.44 -3.92 4.13
C PHE A 219 -0.12 -3.84 4.89
N PHE A 220 0.41 -4.99 5.31
CA PHE A 220 1.62 -5.09 6.10
C PHE A 220 2.36 -6.39 5.79
N ASN A 221 3.68 -6.37 5.94
CA ASN A 221 4.49 -7.58 5.87
C ASN A 221 5.88 -7.38 6.49
N PRO A 222 6.57 -8.48 6.81
CA PRO A 222 7.93 -8.43 7.36
C PRO A 222 9.03 -8.30 6.29
N TYR A 223 8.67 -8.17 5.00
CA TYR A 223 9.61 -8.44 3.91
C TYR A 223 10.42 -7.23 3.45
N LEU A 224 9.90 -6.01 3.55
CA LEU A 224 10.62 -4.80 3.16
C LEU A 224 11.22 -4.08 4.36
N ASP A 225 12.54 -4.15 4.47
CA ASP A 225 13.30 -3.39 5.45
C ASP A 225 13.80 -2.08 4.82
N PHE A 226 13.01 -1.03 5.03
CA PHE A 226 13.34 0.32 4.55
C PHE A 226 14.56 0.94 5.24
N SER A 227 14.91 0.50 6.46
CA SER A 227 16.06 1.05 7.19
C SER A 227 17.39 0.61 6.56
N ASN A 228 17.46 -0.65 6.11
CA ASN A 228 18.64 -1.20 5.45
C ASN A 228 18.51 -1.25 3.91
N LEU A 229 17.38 -0.81 3.37
CA LEU A 229 17.04 -0.88 1.94
C LEU A 229 17.24 -2.31 1.42
N ALA A 230 16.57 -3.26 2.07
CA ALA A 230 16.69 -4.68 1.80
C ALA A 230 15.31 -5.34 1.69
N LEU A 231 15.19 -6.24 0.71
CA LEU A 231 14.09 -7.21 0.63
C LEU A 231 14.54 -8.49 1.35
N ARG A 232 13.74 -8.94 2.32
CA ARG A 232 13.95 -10.13 3.13
C ARG A 232 12.82 -11.10 2.87
N LEU A 233 13.11 -12.20 2.20
CA LEU A 233 12.19 -13.32 2.02
C LEU A 233 12.70 -14.54 2.80
N PRO A 234 11.86 -15.53 3.12
CA PRO A 234 12.33 -16.76 3.75
C PRO A 234 13.48 -17.40 2.93
N GLY A 235 14.67 -17.51 3.55
CA GLY A 235 15.86 -18.07 2.91
C GLY A 235 16.54 -17.20 1.85
N PHE A 236 16.10 -15.95 1.64
CA PHE A 236 16.65 -15.06 0.62
C PHE A 236 16.69 -13.60 1.07
N GLN A 237 17.82 -12.94 0.90
CA GLN A 237 17.96 -11.51 1.18
C GLN A 237 18.58 -10.79 -0.01
N LEU A 238 17.96 -9.68 -0.42
CA LEU A 238 18.38 -8.85 -1.54
C LEU A 238 18.61 -7.41 -1.07
N ALA A 239 19.81 -6.88 -1.33
CA ALA A 239 20.09 -5.46 -1.13
C ALA A 239 19.49 -4.65 -2.29
N ILE A 240 18.44 -3.86 -2.02
CA ILE A 240 17.69 -3.10 -3.03
C ILE A 240 18.61 -2.12 -3.74
N MET A 241 19.53 -1.48 -3.02
CA MET A 241 20.47 -0.50 -3.57
C MET A 241 21.38 -1.00 -4.69
N LYS A 242 21.58 -2.32 -4.82
CA LYS A 242 22.36 -2.90 -5.95
C LYS A 242 21.61 -2.81 -7.28
N TYR A 243 20.29 -2.69 -7.21
CA TYR A 243 19.35 -2.81 -8.32
C TYR A 243 18.49 -1.54 -8.46
N TRP A 244 18.65 -0.57 -7.56
CA TRP A 244 17.89 0.67 -7.59
C TRP A 244 18.38 1.58 -8.73
N ASP A 245 17.44 2.17 -9.45
CA ASP A 245 17.66 3.05 -10.61
C ASP A 245 17.27 4.51 -10.35
N GLY A 246 16.81 4.83 -9.15
CA GLY A 246 16.31 6.16 -8.79
C GLY A 246 14.79 6.20 -8.66
N GLN A 247 14.05 5.22 -9.19
CA GLN A 247 12.58 5.22 -9.12
C GLN A 247 12.09 4.99 -7.69
N GLY A 248 10.99 5.65 -7.33
CA GLY A 248 10.30 5.42 -6.05
C GLY A 248 9.52 4.11 -6.06
N LEU A 249 9.27 3.56 -4.88
CA LEU A 249 8.32 2.45 -4.72
C LEU A 249 6.92 3.04 -4.52
N ARG A 250 6.04 2.83 -5.49
CA ARG A 250 4.68 3.38 -5.49
C ARG A 250 3.65 2.30 -5.22
N TYR A 251 2.73 2.56 -4.29
CA TYR A 251 1.54 1.75 -4.05
C TYR A 251 0.31 2.50 -4.56
N VAL A 252 -0.55 1.83 -5.31
CA VAL A 252 -1.72 2.44 -5.95
C VAL A 252 -2.97 1.64 -5.65
N LEU A 253 -4.00 2.30 -5.12
CA LEU A 253 -5.38 1.82 -5.08
C LEU A 253 -6.11 2.39 -6.30
N ARG A 254 -6.61 1.53 -7.16
CA ARG A 254 -7.28 1.94 -8.42
C ARG A 254 -8.46 1.05 -8.77
N ASN A 255 -9.33 1.56 -9.63
CA ASN A 255 -10.28 0.76 -10.37
C ASN A 255 -9.62 0.30 -11.68
N ARG A 256 -9.54 -1.03 -11.88
CA ARG A 256 -8.99 -1.64 -13.09
C ARG A 256 -9.76 -1.23 -14.34
N SER A 257 -11.09 -1.28 -14.28
CA SER A 257 -11.99 -1.16 -15.42
C SER A 257 -12.18 0.30 -15.87
N THR A 258 -12.27 1.24 -14.93
CA THR A 258 -12.41 2.68 -15.26
C THR A 258 -11.07 3.40 -15.40
N GLY A 259 -10.02 2.87 -14.77
CA GLY A 259 -8.72 3.54 -14.65
C GLY A 259 -8.66 4.58 -13.52
N ASP A 260 -9.73 4.79 -12.76
CA ASP A 260 -9.76 5.76 -11.67
C ASP A 260 -8.73 5.40 -10.60
N VAL A 261 -7.98 6.38 -10.14
CA VAL A 261 -7.01 6.25 -9.05
C VAL A 261 -7.62 6.90 -7.82
N TYR A 262 -7.61 6.16 -6.71
CA TYR A 262 -8.16 6.62 -5.44
C TYR A 262 -7.05 7.03 -4.47
N LEU A 263 -5.93 6.31 -4.49
CA LEU A 263 -4.79 6.54 -3.60
C LEU A 263 -3.51 6.16 -4.30
N VAL A 264 -2.52 7.03 -4.18
CA VAL A 264 -1.11 6.77 -4.49
C VAL A 264 -0.32 7.03 -3.21
N VAL A 265 0.47 6.06 -2.75
CA VAL A 265 1.46 6.22 -1.68
C VAL A 265 2.84 5.98 -2.27
N LEU A 266 3.69 6.99 -2.24
CA LEU A 266 4.99 6.98 -2.88
C LEU A 266 6.12 7.02 -1.85
N PHE A 267 6.98 6.01 -1.88
CA PHE A 267 8.19 5.91 -1.08
C PHE A 267 9.39 6.29 -1.97
N THR A 268 9.97 7.47 -1.76
CA THR A 268 11.15 7.94 -2.49
C THR A 268 12.40 7.92 -1.63
N ILE A 269 13.54 7.62 -2.26
CA ILE A 269 14.84 7.61 -1.61
C ILE A 269 15.64 8.79 -2.16
N HIS A 270 16.06 9.69 -1.28
CA HIS A 270 16.90 10.84 -1.63
C HIS A 270 18.29 10.67 -1.02
N LYS A 271 19.33 11.22 -1.64
CA LYS A 271 20.63 11.31 -0.97
C LYS A 271 20.52 12.38 0.12
N LYS A 272 21.15 12.14 1.27
CA LYS A 272 21.16 13.11 2.37
C LYS A 272 21.78 14.45 1.98
N GLU A 273 22.74 14.46 1.07
CA GLU A 273 23.36 15.69 0.55
C GLU A 273 22.39 16.55 -0.29
N ASP A 274 21.29 15.96 -0.77
CA ASP A 274 20.26 16.64 -1.58
C ASP A 274 19.10 17.17 -0.72
N VAL A 275 19.16 16.99 0.60
CA VAL A 275 18.12 17.40 1.55
C VAL A 275 18.66 18.48 2.47
N ASN A 276 17.92 19.58 2.59
CA ASN A 276 18.21 20.69 3.50
C ASN A 276 18.03 20.28 4.97
N ASP A 277 18.49 21.13 5.88
CA ASP A 277 18.40 20.88 7.32
C ASP A 277 16.94 20.82 7.79
N ASP A 278 16.07 21.64 7.20
CA ASP A 278 14.63 21.67 7.47
C ASP A 278 13.84 20.48 6.88
N GLY A 279 14.50 19.62 6.10
CA GLY A 279 13.91 18.45 5.45
C GLY A 279 13.37 18.69 4.05
N SER A 280 13.42 19.92 3.53
CA SER A 280 13.09 20.21 2.13
C SER A 280 14.18 19.69 1.17
N LEU A 281 13.81 19.40 -0.08
CA LEU A 281 14.77 19.05 -1.12
C LEU A 281 15.47 20.29 -1.67
N LYS A 282 16.75 20.17 -2.01
CA LYS A 282 17.50 21.22 -2.72
C LYS A 282 16.91 21.47 -4.12
N GLU A 283 17.04 22.69 -4.62
CA GLU A 283 16.56 23.02 -5.97
C GLU A 283 17.19 22.12 -7.03
N GLY A 284 16.37 21.58 -7.93
CA GLY A 284 16.82 20.70 -9.02
C GLY A 284 17.11 19.25 -8.62
N THR A 285 16.90 18.85 -7.36
CA THR A 285 17.07 17.45 -6.91
C THR A 285 15.74 16.69 -6.80
N ASP A 286 14.62 17.36 -7.07
CA ASP A 286 13.32 16.71 -7.15
C ASP A 286 13.32 15.80 -8.39
N VAL A 287 13.21 14.49 -8.14
CA VAL A 287 13.02 13.50 -9.20
C VAL A 287 11.58 13.70 -9.66
N GLN A 288 11.35 14.68 -10.53
CA GLN A 288 10.03 14.85 -11.11
C GLN A 288 9.67 13.53 -11.79
N PRO A 289 8.52 12.92 -11.47
CA PRO A 289 7.97 11.89 -12.33
C PRO A 289 7.82 12.56 -13.70
N ARG A 290 8.58 12.10 -14.69
CA ARG A 290 8.44 12.63 -16.04
C ARG A 290 7.03 12.26 -16.48
N SER A 291 6.16 13.25 -16.56
CA SER A 291 4.82 13.12 -17.12
C SER A 291 4.96 12.54 -18.53
N ASN A 292 4.37 11.38 -18.76
CA ASN A 292 3.89 10.98 -20.06
C ASN A 292 2.37 11.00 -20.03
#